data_AF-A0A6H9S550-F1
#
_entry.id   AF-A0A6H9S550-F1
#
_cell.length_a   1.000
_cell.length_b   1.000
_cell.length_c   1.000
_cell.angle_alpha   90.00
_cell.angle_beta   90.00
_cell.angle_gamma   90.00
#
_symmetry.space_group_name_H-M   'P 1'
#
loop_
_entity.id
_entity.type
_entity.pdbx_description
1 polymer ?
#
loop_
_entity_poly.entity_id
_entity_poly.type
_entity_poly.pdbx_seq_one_letter_code
_entity_poly.pdbx_strand_id
1 'polypeptide(L)'
;LLAEPYHLDQAFVGLLSVVYLSGIYSSAKVGALADRLGRRKMLWATIALMLAGLTLTMATPLWLVVLGMLVFTFGFFGAHSVASSWIGRRALKAKGQASSLYLFSYYAGSSVAGTAGGVAWHLGGWNGVGLFIGGLLVVALWVAVKLAKLPLLPGNVQV
;
A
#
# COMPACT_ATOMS: atom_id res chain seq x y z
N LEU A 1 3.32 12.45 19.02
CA LEU A 1 1.87 12.79 19.01
C LEU A 1 1.40 13.28 20.37
N LEU A 2 1.72 12.58 21.47
CA LEU A 2 1.36 13.01 22.85
C LEU A 2 2.32 14.07 23.44
N ALA A 3 3.59 14.09 23.01
CA ALA A 3 4.56 15.13 23.38
C ALA A 3 4.65 16.26 22.34
N GLU A 4 5.49 17.27 22.59
CA GLU A 4 5.88 18.27 21.60
C GLU A 4 6.20 17.64 20.23
N PRO A 5 5.81 18.26 19.11
CA PRO A 5 5.11 19.55 18.96
C PRO A 5 3.57 19.45 18.97
N TYR A 6 2.98 18.25 19.11
CA TYR A 6 1.57 18.03 18.73
C TYR A 6 0.55 18.05 19.88
N HIS A 7 0.96 17.71 21.12
CA HIS A 7 0.11 17.78 22.33
C HIS A 7 -1.30 17.18 22.15
N LEU A 8 -1.42 16.07 21.43
CA LEU A 8 -2.73 15.49 21.17
C LEU A 8 -3.24 14.72 22.37
N ASP A 9 -4.54 14.83 22.62
CA ASP A 9 -5.23 13.96 23.56
C ASP A 9 -5.24 12.52 23.03
N GLN A 10 -5.14 11.55 23.94
CA GLN A 10 -5.00 10.13 23.60
C GLN A 10 -6.24 9.59 22.85
N ALA A 11 -7.41 10.18 23.09
CA ALA A 11 -8.63 9.91 22.33
C ALA A 11 -8.49 10.28 20.84
N PHE A 12 -7.78 11.36 20.52
CA PHE A 12 -7.58 11.81 19.15
C PHE A 12 -6.60 10.90 18.38
N VAL A 13 -5.59 10.36 19.07
CA VAL A 13 -4.69 9.34 18.51
C VAL A 13 -5.47 8.07 18.19
N GLY A 14 -6.41 7.66 19.07
CA GLY A 14 -7.31 6.55 18.80
C GLY A 14 -8.19 6.77 17.56
N LEU A 15 -8.67 8.00 17.38
CA LEU A 15 -9.49 8.40 16.22
C LEU A 15 -8.76 8.26 14.88
N LEU A 16 -7.42 8.28 14.85
CA LEU A 16 -6.64 8.01 13.63
C LEU A 16 -6.90 6.60 13.08
N SER A 17 -7.40 5.66 13.89
CA SER A 17 -7.81 4.34 13.42
C SER A 17 -8.99 4.40 12.44
N VAL A 18 -9.78 5.48 12.45
CA VAL A 18 -10.87 5.72 11.49
C VAL A 18 -10.35 5.77 10.05
N VAL A 19 -9.06 6.12 9.87
CA VAL A 19 -8.39 6.05 8.57
C VAL A 19 -8.51 4.66 7.93
N TYR A 20 -8.54 3.58 8.73
CA TYR A 20 -8.72 2.22 8.20
C TYR A 20 -10.09 1.99 7.55
N LEU A 21 -11.13 2.75 7.90
CA LEU A 21 -12.44 2.67 7.23
C LEU A 21 -12.34 3.09 5.75
N SER A 22 -11.41 3.99 5.42
CA SER A 22 -11.13 4.37 4.03
C SER A 22 -10.64 3.16 3.20
N GLY A 23 -10.06 2.15 3.85
CA GLY A 23 -9.56 0.93 3.22
C GLY A 23 -10.65 0.06 2.59
N ILE A 24 -11.83 -0.03 3.22
CA ILE A 24 -12.98 -0.79 2.67
C ILE A 24 -13.44 -0.15 1.35
N TYR A 25 -13.66 1.17 1.38
CA TYR A 25 -14.06 1.92 0.20
C TYR A 25 -13.00 1.89 -0.90
N SER A 26 -11.73 2.06 -0.53
CA SER A 26 -10.60 1.98 -1.46
C SER A 26 -10.56 0.63 -2.18
N SER A 27 -10.62 -0.48 -1.45
CA SER A 27 -10.54 -1.83 -2.00
C SER A 27 -11.60 -2.09 -3.06
N ALA A 28 -12.86 -1.71 -2.79
CA ALA A 28 -13.97 -1.86 -3.72
C ALA A 28 -13.82 -0.97 -4.96
N LYS A 29 -13.51 0.33 -4.77
CA LYS A 29 -13.42 1.29 -5.89
C LYS A 29 -12.21 1.05 -6.77
N VAL A 30 -11.04 0.86 -6.16
CA VAL A 30 -9.79 0.59 -6.88
C VAL A 30 -9.88 -0.77 -7.59
N GLY A 31 -10.48 -1.78 -6.96
CA GLY A 31 -10.73 -3.07 -7.60
C GLY A 31 -11.59 -2.95 -8.87
N ALA A 32 -12.73 -2.26 -8.77
CA ALA A 32 -13.60 -2.00 -9.92
C ALA A 32 -12.91 -1.17 -11.01
N LEU A 33 -12.12 -0.17 -10.62
CA LEU A 33 -11.38 0.66 -11.56
C LEU A 33 -10.24 -0.12 -12.23
N ALA A 34 -9.59 -1.04 -11.52
CA ALA A 34 -8.57 -1.93 -12.07
C ALA A 34 -9.13 -2.90 -13.11
N ASP A 35 -10.40 -3.29 -12.97
CA ASP A 35 -11.10 -4.10 -13.98
C ASP A 35 -11.37 -3.32 -15.27
N ARG A 36 -11.65 -2.01 -15.16
CA ARG A 36 -11.91 -1.14 -16.33
C ARG A 36 -10.65 -0.58 -16.98
N LEU A 37 -9.75 -0.01 -16.18
CA LEU A 37 -8.53 0.68 -16.65
C LEU A 37 -7.31 -0.26 -16.79
N GLY A 38 -7.43 -1.48 -16.29
CA GLY A 38 -6.38 -2.48 -16.29
C GLY A 38 -5.55 -2.46 -15.01
N ARG A 39 -5.43 -3.65 -14.40
CA ARG A 39 -4.68 -3.92 -13.15
C ARG A 39 -3.25 -3.41 -13.16
N ARG A 40 -2.57 -3.46 -14.31
CA ARG A 40 -1.19 -3.01 -14.47
C ARG A 40 -1.05 -1.53 -14.14
N LYS A 41 -1.95 -0.71 -14.69
CA LYS A 41 -1.95 0.74 -14.49
C LYS A 41 -2.34 1.07 -13.05
N MET A 42 -3.35 0.36 -12.54
CA MET A 42 -3.83 0.62 -11.20
C MET A 42 -2.78 0.29 -10.13
N LEU A 43 -2.00 -0.79 -10.28
CA LEU A 43 -1.00 -1.21 -9.30
C LEU A 43 0.09 -0.14 -9.08
N TRP A 44 0.73 0.34 -10.16
CA TRP A 44 1.75 1.37 -10.00
C TRP A 44 1.15 2.72 -9.58
N ALA A 45 -0.08 3.05 -10.03
CA ALA A 45 -0.77 4.27 -9.63
C ALA A 45 -1.09 4.29 -8.12
N THR A 46 -1.54 3.17 -7.55
CA THR A 46 -1.77 3.06 -6.10
C THR A 46 -0.47 3.16 -5.31
N ILE A 47 0.64 2.62 -5.81
CA ILE A 47 1.95 2.72 -5.15
C ILE A 47 2.46 4.17 -5.21
N ALA A 48 2.28 4.86 -6.34
CA ALA A 48 2.59 6.29 -6.46
C ALA A 48 1.74 7.13 -5.49
N LEU A 49 0.47 6.78 -5.31
CA LEU A 49 -0.40 7.41 -4.31
C LEU A 49 0.11 7.17 -2.88
N MET A 50 0.60 5.96 -2.57
CA MET A 50 1.25 5.69 -1.28
C MET A 50 2.49 6.54 -1.06
N LEU A 51 3.34 6.71 -2.08
CA LEU A 51 4.50 7.59 -2.02
C LEU A 51 4.09 9.04 -1.74
N ALA A 52 3.06 9.54 -2.42
CA ALA A 52 2.52 10.88 -2.15
C ALA A 52 2.01 11.00 -0.70
N GLY A 53 1.23 10.02 -0.23
CA GLY A 53 0.77 9.96 1.16
C GLY A 53 1.93 9.98 2.15
N LEU A 54 2.98 9.20 1.90
CA LEU A 54 4.19 9.17 2.71
C LEU A 54 4.87 10.54 2.77
N THR A 55 5.02 11.23 1.63
CA THR A 55 5.63 12.58 1.63
C THR A 55 4.82 13.58 2.45
N LEU A 56 3.49 13.49 2.44
CA LEU A 56 2.63 14.33 3.28
C LEU A 56 2.82 14.01 4.77
N THR A 57 3.05 12.75 5.13
CA THR A 57 3.34 12.38 6.53
C THR A 57 4.67 12.92 7.06
N MET A 58 5.58 13.34 6.18
CA MET A 58 6.85 13.97 6.57
C MET A 58 6.70 15.48 6.83
N ALA A 59 5.52 16.06 6.57
CA ALA A 59 5.27 17.46 6.83
C ALA A 59 5.10 17.74 8.33
N THR A 60 5.44 18.95 8.76
CA THR A 60 5.27 19.38 10.16
C THR A 60 3.80 19.58 10.57
N PRO A 61 2.91 20.17 9.74
CA PRO A 61 1.53 20.38 10.14
C PRO A 61 0.77 19.07 10.36
N LEU A 62 0.14 18.91 11.52
CA LEU A 62 -0.56 17.67 11.88
C LEU A 62 -1.65 17.26 10.87
N TRP A 63 -2.40 18.23 10.36
CA TRP A 63 -3.46 17.95 9.39
C TRP A 63 -2.92 17.33 8.09
N LEU A 64 -1.69 17.70 7.67
CA LEU A 64 -1.00 17.08 6.54
C LEU A 64 -0.57 15.65 6.87
N VAL A 65 -0.14 15.38 8.11
CA VAL A 65 0.19 14.03 8.56
C VAL A 65 -1.05 13.13 8.52
N VAL A 66 -2.19 13.60 9.03
CA VAL A 66 -3.46 12.86 9.01
C VAL A 66 -3.94 12.62 7.57
N LEU A 67 -3.87 13.65 6.72
CA LEU A 67 -4.19 13.51 5.29
C LEU A 67 -3.24 12.52 4.60
N GLY A 68 -1.95 12.59 4.92
CA GLY A 68 -0.95 11.66 4.41
C GLY A 68 -1.24 10.22 4.80
N MET A 69 -1.63 9.98 6.06
CA MET A 69 -2.06 8.66 6.53
C MET A 69 -3.30 8.15 5.78
N LEU A 70 -4.29 9.01 5.53
CA LEU A 70 -5.48 8.68 4.73
C LEU A 70 -5.10 8.27 3.31
N VAL A 71 -4.30 9.09 2.63
CA VAL A 71 -3.85 8.85 1.25
C VAL A 71 -3.01 7.58 1.17
N PHE A 72 -2.08 7.39 2.10
CA PHE A 72 -1.25 6.19 2.18
C PHE A 72 -2.09 4.93 2.38
N THR A 73 -3.02 4.96 3.32
CA THR A 73 -3.90 3.83 3.64
C THR A 73 -4.80 3.50 2.46
N PHE A 74 -5.39 4.52 1.83
CA PHE A 74 -6.17 4.35 0.61
C PHE A 74 -5.34 3.66 -0.48
N GLY A 75 -4.12 4.15 -0.73
CA GLY A 75 -3.19 3.55 -1.70
C GLY A 75 -2.85 2.09 -1.37
N PHE A 76 -2.56 1.78 -0.10
CA PHE A 76 -2.22 0.44 0.37
C PHE A 76 -3.33 -0.58 0.11
N PHE A 77 -4.55 -0.30 0.57
CA PHE A 77 -5.70 -1.18 0.38
C PHE A 77 -6.03 -1.36 -1.09
N GLY A 78 -5.89 -0.29 -1.89
CA GLY A 78 -6.02 -0.35 -3.33
C GLY A 78 -4.98 -1.27 -3.98
N ALA A 79 -3.69 -1.08 -3.67
CA ALA A 79 -2.59 -1.89 -4.20
C ALA A 79 -2.75 -3.37 -3.83
N HIS A 80 -3.07 -3.65 -2.56
CA HIS A 80 -3.29 -5.01 -2.06
C HIS A 80 -4.46 -5.71 -2.78
N SER A 81 -5.57 -4.99 -2.98
CA SER A 81 -6.74 -5.49 -3.70
C SER A 81 -6.42 -5.79 -5.16
N VAL A 82 -5.68 -4.90 -5.82
CA VAL A 82 -5.25 -5.11 -7.21
C VAL A 82 -4.33 -6.31 -7.31
N ALA A 83 -3.31 -6.40 -6.46
CA ALA A 83 -2.34 -7.51 -6.47
C ALA A 83 -3.02 -8.86 -6.21
N SER A 84 -3.83 -8.96 -5.14
CA SER A 84 -4.56 -10.17 -4.78
C SER A 84 -5.50 -10.64 -5.90
N SER A 85 -6.29 -9.71 -6.48
CA SER A 85 -7.18 -10.04 -7.60
C SER A 85 -6.42 -10.47 -8.87
N TRP A 86 -5.20 -9.96 -9.07
CA TRP A 86 -4.41 -10.27 -10.25
C TRP A 86 -3.87 -11.70 -10.22
N ILE A 87 -3.51 -12.18 -9.04
CA ILE A 87 -3.02 -13.55 -8.82
C ILE A 87 -4.11 -14.56 -9.17
N GLY A 88 -5.34 -14.34 -8.71
CA GLY A 88 -6.48 -15.21 -9.03
C GLY A 88 -6.80 -15.30 -10.53
N ARG A 89 -6.50 -14.24 -11.32
CA ARG A 89 -6.68 -14.24 -12.78
C ARG A 89 -5.49 -14.82 -13.54
N ARG A 90 -4.27 -14.71 -13.01
CA ARG A 90 -3.04 -15.22 -13.65
C ARG A 90 -2.82 -16.71 -13.37
N ALA A 91 -3.29 -17.21 -12.24
CA ALA A 91 -3.21 -18.63 -11.92
C ALA A 91 -4.24 -19.42 -12.75
N LEU A 92 -3.77 -20.08 -13.81
CA LEU A 92 -4.60 -20.98 -14.64
C LEU A 92 -4.80 -22.36 -13.97
N LYS A 93 -3.81 -22.79 -13.19
CA LYS A 93 -3.80 -24.03 -12.41
C LYS A 93 -3.44 -23.72 -10.95
N ALA A 94 -3.83 -24.58 -10.01
CA ALA A 94 -3.48 -24.48 -8.60
C ALA A 94 -3.74 -23.09 -7.97
N LYS A 95 -4.91 -22.49 -8.25
CA LYS A 95 -5.29 -21.14 -7.79
C LYS A 95 -5.15 -20.98 -6.27
N GLY A 96 -5.54 -21.99 -5.50
CA GLY A 96 -5.39 -22.00 -4.04
C GLY A 96 -3.93 -21.83 -3.62
N GLN A 97 -3.01 -22.60 -4.20
CA GLN A 97 -1.58 -22.52 -3.89
C GLN A 97 -0.97 -21.16 -4.29
N ALA A 98 -1.38 -20.60 -5.43
CA ALA A 98 -0.95 -19.27 -5.85
C ALA A 98 -1.38 -18.18 -4.86
N SER A 99 -2.63 -18.22 -4.39
CA SER A 99 -3.14 -17.30 -3.37
C SER A 99 -2.46 -17.52 -2.01
N SER A 100 -2.20 -18.76 -1.60
CA SER A 100 -1.47 -19.08 -0.38
C SER A 100 -0.04 -18.55 -0.42
N LEU A 101 0.66 -18.68 -1.55
CA LEU A 101 2.01 -18.14 -1.73
C LEU A 101 2.02 -16.60 -1.64
N TYR A 102 1.00 -15.93 -2.18
CA TYR A 102 0.84 -14.48 -2.02
C TYR A 102 0.68 -14.09 -0.55
N LEU A 103 -0.25 -14.74 0.16
CA LEU A 103 -0.51 -14.45 1.56
C LEU A 103 0.70 -14.77 2.43
N PHE A 104 1.38 -15.89 2.18
CA PHE A 104 2.63 -16.24 2.83
C PHE A 104 3.67 -15.13 2.62
N SER A 105 3.87 -14.69 1.38
CA SER A 105 4.82 -13.61 1.05
C SER A 105 4.43 -12.28 1.71
N TYR A 106 3.13 -11.97 1.75
CA TYR A 106 2.59 -10.77 2.39
C TYR A 106 2.88 -10.77 3.89
N TYR A 107 2.59 -11.87 4.59
CA TYR A 107 2.82 -11.97 6.03
C TYR A 107 4.31 -12.06 6.37
N ALA A 108 5.08 -12.88 5.64
CA ALA A 108 6.52 -12.98 5.85
C ALA A 108 7.23 -11.63 5.62
N GLY A 109 6.88 -10.95 4.52
CA GLY A 109 7.36 -9.60 4.24
C GLY A 109 6.97 -8.60 5.33
N SER A 110 5.72 -8.67 5.82
CA SER A 110 5.25 -7.82 6.92
C SER A 110 5.99 -8.08 8.23
N SER A 111 6.32 -9.32 8.55
CA SER A 111 7.11 -9.66 9.75
C SER A 111 8.53 -9.11 9.66
N VAL A 112 9.20 -9.28 8.52
CA VAL A 112 10.56 -8.77 8.30
C VAL A 112 10.56 -7.24 8.29
N ALA A 113 9.68 -6.63 7.50
CA ALA A 113 9.60 -5.17 7.38
C ALA A 113 9.12 -4.50 8.67
N GLY A 114 8.21 -5.13 9.43
CA GLY A 114 7.77 -4.62 10.73
C GLY A 114 8.91 -4.59 11.74
N THR A 115 9.70 -5.66 11.80
CA THR A 115 10.88 -5.73 12.68
C THR A 115 11.95 -4.72 12.26
N ALA A 116 12.29 -4.68 10.97
CA ALA A 116 13.27 -3.73 10.42
C ALA A 116 12.80 -2.26 10.54
N GLY A 117 11.49 -2.01 10.45
CA GLY A 117 10.89 -0.69 10.67
C GLY A 117 11.08 -0.20 12.11
N GLY A 118 11.04 -1.09 13.10
CA GLY A 118 11.40 -0.77 14.48
C GLY A 118 12.86 -0.31 14.63
N VAL A 119 13.78 -0.97 13.92
CA VAL A 119 15.19 -0.54 13.86
C VAL A 119 15.32 0.84 13.19
N ALA A 120 14.61 1.07 12.07
CA ALA A 120 14.61 2.36 11.39
C ALA A 120 14.09 3.50 12.28
N TRP A 121 13.06 3.22 13.09
CA TRP A 121 12.56 4.14 14.11
C TRP A 121 13.60 4.42 15.19
N HIS A 122 14.28 3.40 15.71
CA HIS A 122 15.31 3.59 16.73
C HIS A 122 16.50 4.43 16.23
N LEU A 123 16.90 4.25 14.97
CA LEU A 123 18.06 4.93 14.40
C LEU A 123 17.78 6.37 13.90
N GLY A 124 16.57 6.64 13.41
CA GLY A 124 16.26 7.92 12.74
C GLY A 124 14.87 8.47 13.01
N GLY A 125 14.16 7.93 13.99
CA GLY A 125 12.79 8.33 14.33
C GLY A 125 11.85 8.23 13.13
N TRP A 126 10.98 9.22 12.99
CA TRP A 126 10.00 9.27 11.90
C TRP A 126 10.64 9.39 10.52
N ASN A 127 11.72 10.16 10.38
CA ASN A 127 12.46 10.29 9.11
C ASN A 127 13.11 8.96 8.71
N GLY A 128 13.66 8.21 9.67
CA GLY A 128 14.20 6.88 9.45
C GLY A 128 13.14 5.91 8.92
N VAL A 129 11.95 5.90 9.55
CA VAL A 129 10.79 5.12 9.07
C VAL A 129 10.35 5.58 7.68
N GLY A 130 10.29 6.88 7.44
CA GLY A 130 9.94 7.46 6.15
C GLY A 130 10.86 7.01 5.02
N LEU A 131 12.18 7.06 5.24
CA LEU A 131 13.18 6.59 4.27
C LEU A 131 13.08 5.08 4.05
N PHE A 132 12.89 4.30 5.11
CA PHE A 132 12.75 2.85 5.01
C PHE A 132 11.52 2.44 4.20
N ILE A 133 10.34 3.00 4.52
CA ILE A 133 9.10 2.74 3.78
C ILE A 133 9.21 3.28 2.34
N GLY A 134 9.79 4.47 2.16
CA GLY A 134 10.02 5.06 0.85
C GLY A 134 10.88 4.16 -0.05
N GLY A 135 11.95 3.58 0.50
CA GLY A 135 12.80 2.60 -0.21
C GLY A 135 12.02 1.36 -0.63
N LEU A 136 11.22 0.77 0.27
CA LEU A 136 10.36 -0.37 -0.06
C LEU A 136 9.34 -0.03 -1.16
N LEU A 137 8.74 1.16 -1.11
CA LEU A 137 7.79 1.62 -2.12
C LEU A 137 8.43 1.89 -3.48
N VAL A 138 9.66 2.40 -3.52
CA VAL A 138 10.42 2.56 -4.76
C VAL A 138 10.71 1.19 -5.40
N VAL A 139 11.12 0.21 -4.59
CA VAL A 139 11.31 -1.18 -5.06
C VAL A 139 9.99 -1.76 -5.57
N ALA A 140 8.90 -1.60 -4.81
CA ALA A 140 7.58 -2.06 -5.22
C ALA A 140 7.10 -1.39 -6.53
N LEU A 141 7.34 -0.09 -6.69
CA LEU A 141 7.00 0.66 -7.90
C LEU A 141 7.79 0.14 -9.10
N TRP A 142 9.10 -0.10 -8.93
CA TRP A 142 9.94 -0.68 -9.97
C TRP A 142 9.42 -2.07 -10.40
N VAL A 143 9.10 -2.93 -9.44
CA VAL A 143 8.48 -4.24 -9.72
C VAL A 143 7.15 -4.08 -10.45
N ALA A 144 6.27 -3.18 -9.99
CA ALA A 144 4.97 -2.93 -10.62
C ALA A 144 5.09 -2.46 -12.08
N VAL A 145 6.04 -1.57 -12.38
CA VAL A 145 6.33 -1.10 -13.73
C VAL A 145 6.89 -2.22 -14.60
N LYS A 146 7.74 -3.10 -14.06
CA LYS A 146 8.22 -4.29 -14.79
C LYS A 146 7.07 -5.27 -15.07
N LEU A 147 6.19 -5.51 -14.10
CA LEU A 147 5.01 -6.36 -14.25
C LEU A 147 4.02 -5.79 -15.28
N ALA A 148 3.95 -4.45 -15.44
CA ALA A 148 3.14 -3.82 -16.46
C ALA A 148 3.54 -4.21 -17.89
N LYS A 149 4.78 -4.67 -18.11
CA LYS A 149 5.29 -5.16 -19.40
C LYS A 149 4.95 -6.61 -19.71
N LEU A 150 4.39 -7.37 -18.76
CA LEU A 150 4.07 -8.78 -18.98
C LEU A 150 3.06 -8.96 -20.13
N PRO A 151 3.15 -10.03 -20.94
CA PRO A 151 2.17 -10.29 -22.00
C PRO A 151 0.74 -10.34 -21.43
N LEU A 152 -0.23 -9.80 -22.18
CA LEU A 152 -1.65 -10.05 -21.89
C LEU A 152 -1.88 -11.57 -21.98
N LEU A 153 -2.59 -12.14 -21.02
CA LEU A 153 -3.00 -13.54 -21.16
C LEU A 153 -3.89 -13.64 -22.41
N PRO A 154 -3.77 -14.72 -23.21
CA PRO A 154 -4.71 -14.98 -24.28
C PRO A 154 -6.11 -15.12 -23.65
N GLY A 155 -7.02 -14.19 -23.94
CA GLY A 155 -8.38 -14.24 -23.36
C GLY A 155 -9.19 -12.95 -23.29
N ASN A 156 -8.67 -11.77 -23.67
CA ASN A 156 -9.44 -10.52 -23.68
C ASN A 156 -9.61 -9.90 -25.10
N VAL A 157 -9.56 -10.73 -26.14
CA VAL A 157 -10.14 -10.38 -27.45
C VAL A 157 -11.42 -11.18 -27.61
N GLN A 158 -12.48 -10.74 -26.94
CA GLN A 158 -13.86 -11.12 -27.25
C GLN A 158 -14.69 -9.85 -27.04
N VAL A 159 -14.94 -9.20 -28.19
CA VAL A 159 -16.03 -8.26 -28.56
C VAL A 159 -16.47 -7.22 -27.52
#